data_AF-A0AAD3N695-F1
#
_entry.id   AF-A0AAD3N695-F1
#
_cell.length_a   1.000
_cell.length_b   1.000
_cell.length_c   1.000
_cell.angle_alpha   90.00
_cell.angle_beta   90.00
_cell.angle_gamma   90.00
#
_symmetry.space_group_name_H-M   'P 1'
#
loop_
_entity.id
_entity.type
_entity.pdbx_description
1 polymer ?
#
loop_
_entity_poly.entity_id
_entity_poly.type
_entity_poly.pdbx_seq_one_letter_code
_entity_poly.pdbx_strand_id
1 'polypeptide(L)'
;MAAAVSGEDFTNLQLLLKAPSKDAVRDVCVQSHRAPSRRLAETTAAAFSIPAAQAAQLVQSLHILSHHVLFYNLSSPEQILALFPESFHSSLKNLITKILLEN
;
A
#
# COMPACT_ATOMS: atom_id res chain seq x y z
N MET A 1 -19.54 2.71 -2.62
CA MET A 1 -18.88 4.03 -2.57
C MET A 1 -17.39 3.78 -2.53
N ALA A 2 -16.65 4.14 -3.59
CA ALA A 2 -15.19 3.98 -3.60
C ALA A 2 -14.60 4.89 -2.51
N ALA A 3 -13.89 4.32 -1.55
CA ALA A 3 -13.21 5.09 -0.52
C ALA A 3 -12.12 5.94 -1.19
N ALA A 4 -12.19 7.25 -1.02
CA ALA A 4 -11.14 8.13 -1.46
C ALA A 4 -9.89 7.86 -0.60
N VAL A 5 -8.74 7.66 -1.25
CA VAL A 5 -7.46 7.51 -0.55
C VAL A 5 -7.19 8.82 0.18
N SER A 6 -7.22 8.77 1.51
CA SER A 6 -7.11 9.93 2.38
C SER A 6 -5.64 10.22 2.71
N GLY A 7 -5.35 11.43 3.20
CA GLY A 7 -4.00 11.81 3.65
C GLY A 7 -3.38 10.80 4.62
N GLU A 8 -4.21 10.25 5.50
CA GLU A 8 -3.83 9.22 6.48
C GLU A 8 -3.40 7.91 5.82
N ASP A 9 -4.04 7.49 4.72
CA ASP A 9 -3.65 6.31 3.96
C ASP A 9 -2.23 6.47 3.42
N PHE A 10 -1.89 7.66 2.92
CA PHE A 10 -0.52 7.96 2.48
C PHE A 10 0.46 7.93 3.65
N THR A 11 0.10 8.46 4.83
CA THR A 11 0.94 8.36 6.02
C THR A 11 1.17 6.88 6.41
N ASN A 12 0.14 6.05 6.33
CA ASN A 12 0.26 4.62 6.60
C ASN A 12 1.15 3.92 5.58
N LEU A 13 1.00 4.23 4.28
CA LEU A 13 1.85 3.68 3.23
C LEU A 13 3.33 4.04 3.46
N GLN A 14 3.66 5.20 4.02
CA GLN A 14 5.04 5.55 4.37
C GLN A 14 5.67 4.59 5.40
N LEU A 15 4.86 3.87 6.21
CA LEU A 15 5.37 2.84 7.11
C LEU A 15 6.05 1.70 6.35
N LEU A 16 5.76 1.53 5.04
CA LEU A 16 6.46 0.57 4.21
C LEU A 16 7.96 0.85 4.09
N LEU A 17 8.40 2.09 4.34
CA LEU A 17 9.83 2.43 4.40
C LEU A 17 10.56 1.79 5.59
N LYS A 18 9.82 1.38 6.64
CA LYS A 18 10.38 0.62 7.76
C LYS A 18 10.53 -0.87 7.46
N ALA A 19 10.12 -1.32 6.28
CA ALA A 19 10.32 -2.71 5.90
C ALA A 19 11.80 -3.09 5.98
N PRO A 20 12.10 -4.31 6.42
CA PRO A 20 13.46 -4.81 6.41
C PRO A 20 13.99 -5.04 4.98
N SER A 21 13.10 -5.18 3.99
CA SER A 21 13.47 -5.42 2.60
C SER A 21 12.37 -5.00 1.61
N LYS A 22 12.75 -4.85 0.33
CA LYS A 22 11.79 -4.61 -0.77
C LYS A 22 10.83 -5.77 -0.96
N ASP A 23 11.28 -7.00 -0.69
CA ASP A 23 10.45 -8.20 -0.82
C ASP A 23 9.36 -8.24 0.25
N ALA A 24 9.64 -7.78 1.48
CA ALA A 24 8.63 -7.65 2.52
C ALA A 24 7.54 -6.61 2.15
N VAL A 25 7.93 -5.48 1.53
CA VAL A 25 6.97 -4.51 0.98
C VAL A 25 6.11 -5.15 -0.10
N ARG A 26 6.74 -5.86 -1.05
CA ARG A 26 6.03 -6.54 -2.14
C ARG A 26 5.03 -7.54 -1.58
N ASP A 27 5.45 -8.40 -0.67
CA ASP A 27 4.61 -9.44 -0.09
C ASP A 27 3.37 -8.84 0.58
N VAL A 28 3.52 -7.82 1.41
CA VAL A 28 2.39 -7.12 2.05
C VAL A 28 1.47 -6.46 1.03
N CYS A 29 2.02 -5.82 -0.02
CA CYS A 29 1.21 -5.26 -1.10
C CYS A 29 0.37 -6.33 -1.79
N VAL A 30 0.98 -7.45 -2.22
CA VAL A 30 0.28 -8.54 -2.93
C VAL A 30 -0.77 -9.21 -2.03
N GLN A 31 -0.45 -9.43 -0.76
CA GLN A 31 -1.40 -10.01 0.18
C GLN A 31 -2.58 -9.05 0.47
N SER A 32 -2.31 -7.75 0.59
CA SER A 32 -3.34 -6.73 0.83
C SER A 32 -4.29 -6.57 -0.37
N HIS A 33 -3.78 -6.77 -1.59
CA HIS A 33 -4.59 -6.84 -2.81
C HIS A 33 -5.64 -7.94 -2.75
N ARG A 34 -5.28 -9.15 -2.30
CA ARG A 34 -6.19 -10.30 -2.26
C ARG A 34 -7.24 -10.18 -1.17
N ALA A 35 -6.83 -9.87 0.06
CA ALA A 35 -7.76 -9.60 1.16
C ALA A 35 -7.05 -8.94 2.34
N PRO A 36 -7.60 -7.84 2.91
CA PRO A 36 -7.15 -7.35 4.19
C PRO A 36 -7.54 -8.37 5.27
N SER A 37 -6.55 -8.98 5.92
CA SER A 37 -6.79 -9.94 6.99
C SER A 37 -6.08 -9.53 8.27
N ARG A 38 -6.69 -9.86 9.42
CA ARG A 38 -6.06 -9.60 10.73
C ARG A 38 -4.70 -10.29 10.85
N ARG A 39 -4.56 -11.49 10.30
CA ARG A 39 -3.29 -12.21 10.24
C ARG A 39 -2.23 -11.44 9.44
N LEU A 40 -2.60 -10.89 8.28
CA LEU A 40 -1.68 -10.07 7.49
C LEU A 40 -1.24 -8.83 8.27
N ALA A 41 -2.16 -8.15 8.96
CA ALA A 41 -1.81 -7.01 9.81
C ALA A 41 -0.85 -7.41 10.94
N GLU A 42 -1.06 -8.54 11.61
CA GLU A 42 -0.16 -9.05 12.65
C GLU A 42 1.23 -9.41 12.10
N THR A 43 1.29 -10.09 10.94
CA THR A 43 2.56 -10.40 10.26
C THR A 43 3.29 -9.13 9.82
N THR A 44 2.56 -8.16 9.28
CA THR A 44 3.11 -6.86 8.86
C THR A 44 3.60 -6.08 10.08
N ALA A 45 2.86 -6.08 11.19
CA ALA A 45 3.28 -5.46 12.44
C ALA A 45 4.62 -6.02 12.93
N ALA A 46 4.74 -7.36 12.94
CA ALA A 46 5.97 -8.03 13.34
C ALA A 46 7.13 -7.76 12.37
N ALA A 47 6.90 -7.87 11.06
CA ALA A 47 7.93 -7.70 10.04
C ALA A 47 8.47 -6.27 9.97
N PHE A 48 7.61 -5.27 10.14
CA PHE A 48 7.97 -3.85 10.04
C PHE A 48 8.30 -3.24 11.42
N SER A 49 8.20 -4.06 12.48
CA SER A 49 8.34 -3.62 13.88
C SER A 49 7.49 -2.38 14.18
N ILE A 50 6.22 -2.42 13.76
CA ILE A 50 5.22 -1.37 13.99
C ILE A 50 4.04 -1.90 14.80
N PRO A 51 3.24 -1.05 15.47
CA PRO A 51 2.04 -1.46 16.17
C PRO A 51 1.00 -2.14 15.25
N ALA A 52 0.29 -3.14 15.78
CA ALA A 52 -0.76 -3.85 15.04
C ALA A 52 -1.85 -2.93 14.48
N ALA A 53 -2.18 -1.84 15.20
CA ALA A 53 -3.11 -0.82 14.72
C ALA A 53 -2.63 -0.15 13.43
N GLN A 54 -1.36 0.26 13.39
CA GLN A 54 -0.74 0.88 12.21
C GLN A 54 -0.65 -0.11 11.05
N ALA A 55 -0.28 -1.36 11.34
CA ALA A 55 -0.22 -2.40 10.32
C ALA A 55 -1.60 -2.72 9.71
N ALA A 56 -2.66 -2.75 10.52
CA ALA A 56 -4.01 -2.92 10.03
C ALA A 56 -4.44 -1.77 9.10
N GLN A 57 -4.15 -0.54 9.50
CA GLN A 57 -4.41 0.63 8.67
C GLN A 57 -3.60 0.62 7.37
N LEU A 58 -2.33 0.20 7.40
CA LEU A 58 -1.49 0.05 6.21
C LEU A 58 -2.08 -0.97 5.22
N VAL A 59 -2.46 -2.16 5.71
CA VAL A 59 -3.08 -3.21 4.90
C VAL A 59 -4.40 -2.72 4.28
N GLN A 60 -5.20 -1.98 5.05
CA GLN A 60 -6.43 -1.38 4.57
C GLN A 60 -6.18 -0.29 3.52
N SER A 61 -5.19 0.58 3.74
CA SER A 61 -4.78 1.64 2.81
C SER A 61 -4.36 1.05 1.46
N LEU A 62 -3.55 -0.01 1.49
CA LEU A 62 -3.13 -0.75 0.30
C LEU A 62 -4.33 -1.37 -0.42
N HIS A 63 -5.25 -1.99 0.30
CA HIS A 63 -6.45 -2.57 -0.27
C HIS A 63 -7.32 -1.52 -0.96
N ILE A 64 -7.54 -0.37 -0.31
CA ILE A 64 -8.30 0.76 -0.88
C ILE A 64 -7.61 1.28 -2.15
N LEU A 65 -6.30 1.50 -2.10
CA LEU A 65 -5.51 1.95 -3.26
C LEU A 65 -5.64 0.96 -4.43
N SER A 66 -5.51 -0.33 -4.17
CA SER A 66 -5.63 -1.40 -5.17
C SER A 66 -7.01 -1.40 -5.81
N HIS A 67 -8.06 -1.34 -4.98
CA HIS A 67 -9.43 -1.27 -5.46
C HIS A 67 -9.69 0.03 -6.23
N HIS A 68 -9.07 1.14 -5.85
CA HIS A 68 -9.14 2.41 -6.57
C HIS A 68 -8.48 2.27 -7.96
N VAL A 69 -7.26 1.74 -8.04
CA VAL A 69 -6.56 1.46 -9.31
C VAL A 69 -7.42 0.57 -10.24
N LEU A 70 -7.99 -0.51 -9.71
CA LEU A 70 -8.87 -1.41 -10.47
C LEU A 70 -10.18 -0.73 -10.89
N PHE A 71 -10.80 0.04 -10.00
CA PHE A 71 -12.06 0.73 -10.26
C PHE A 71 -11.92 1.80 -11.34
N TYR A 72 -10.82 2.55 -11.33
CA TYR A 72 -10.50 3.54 -12.37
C TYR A 72 -9.77 2.91 -13.57
N ASN A 73 -9.56 1.59 -13.56
CA ASN A 73 -8.88 0.81 -14.59
C ASN A 73 -7.53 1.44 -15.02
N LEU A 74 -6.74 1.86 -14.04
CA LEU A 74 -5.46 2.52 -14.29
C LEU A 74 -4.44 1.48 -14.74
N SER A 75 -4.12 1.51 -16.04
CA SER A 75 -3.17 0.58 -16.66
C SER A 75 -1.76 1.17 -16.86
N SER A 76 -1.59 2.44 -16.51
CA SER A 76 -0.34 3.19 -16.71
C SER A 76 0.29 3.63 -15.39
N PRO A 77 1.62 3.54 -15.23
CA PRO A 77 2.31 3.94 -14.01
C PRO A 77 2.08 5.41 -13.68
N GLU A 78 2.02 6.28 -14.69
CA GLU A 78 1.80 7.71 -14.55
C GLU A 78 0.46 8.03 -13.86
N GLN A 79 -0.60 7.27 -14.17
CA GLN A 79 -1.91 7.45 -13.57
C GLN A 79 -1.93 7.03 -12.10
N ILE A 80 -1.28 5.92 -11.79
CA ILE A 80 -1.15 5.43 -10.42
C ILE A 80 -0.28 6.41 -9.61
N LEU A 81 0.83 6.88 -10.18
CA LEU A 81 1.71 7.88 -9.57
C LEU A 81 0.98 9.20 -9.30
N ALA A 82 0.06 9.60 -10.17
CA ALA A 82 -0.77 10.79 -9.99
C ALA A 82 -1.76 10.67 -8.82
N LEU A 83 -2.04 9.46 -8.31
CA LEU A 83 -2.82 9.28 -7.08
C LEU A 83 -2.03 9.69 -5.84
N PHE A 84 -0.70 9.58 -5.87
CA PHE A 84 0.12 9.89 -4.71
C PHE A 84 0.38 11.39 -4.62
N PRO A 85 0.32 11.98 -3.42
CA PRO A 85 0.67 13.39 -3.22
C PRO A 85 2.16 13.62 -3.49
N GLU A 86 2.53 14.84 -3.88
CA GLU A 86 3.93 15.20 -4.16
C GLU A 86 4.84 15.05 -2.94
N SER A 87 4.28 15.18 -1.73
CA SER A 87 4.98 14.96 -0.45
C SER A 87 5.31 13.49 -0.18
N PHE A 88 4.84 12.55 -1.00
CA PHE A 88 5.10 11.13 -0.83
C PHE A 88 6.47 10.70 -1.37
N HIS A 89 7.15 9.79 -0.65
CA HIS A 89 8.47 9.29 -1.01
C HIS A 89 8.50 8.69 -2.43
N SER A 90 9.28 9.31 -3.33
CA SER A 90 9.39 8.91 -4.73
C SER A 90 9.76 7.45 -4.95
N SER A 91 10.69 6.91 -4.16
CA SER A 91 11.08 5.49 -4.25
C SER A 91 9.95 4.56 -3.88
N LEU A 92 9.14 4.93 -2.88
CA LEU A 92 8.06 4.10 -2.38
C LEU A 92 6.86 4.10 -3.34
N LYS A 93 6.44 5.26 -3.85
CA LYS A 93 5.36 5.32 -4.86
C LYS A 93 5.72 4.57 -6.13
N ASN A 94 6.97 4.67 -6.59
CA ASN A 94 7.46 3.92 -7.74
C ASN A 94 7.43 2.40 -7.48
N LEU A 95 7.80 1.97 -6.28
CA LEU A 95 7.76 0.56 -5.90
C LEU A 95 6.32 0.03 -5.85
N ILE A 96 5.42 0.73 -5.16
CA ILE A 96 4.00 0.35 -5.06
C ILE A 96 3.36 0.31 -6.44
N THR A 97 3.61 1.34 -7.27
CA THR A 97 3.12 1.41 -8.65
C THR A 97 3.58 0.21 -9.48
N LYS A 98 4.85 -0.19 -9.36
CA LYS A 98 5.35 -1.38 -10.03
C LYS A 98 4.63 -2.64 -9.54
N ILE A 99 4.47 -2.82 -8.24
CA ILE A 99 3.79 -4.00 -7.67
C ILE A 99 2.32 -4.07 -8.12
N LEU A 100 1.64 -2.93 -8.17
CA LEU A 100 0.27 -2.78 -8.66
C LEU A 100 0.14 -3.15 -10.14
N LEU A 101 1.12 -2.78 -10.96
CA LEU A 101 1.12 -3.11 -12.40
C LEU A 101 1.58 -4.54 -12.68
N GLU A 102 2.35 -5.15 -11.76
CA GLU A 102 2.83 -6.53 -11.87
C GLU A 102 1.75 -7.57 -11.48
N ASN A 103 0.61 -7.18 -10.89
CA ASN A 103 -0.50 -8.07 -10.51
C ASN A 103 -1.80 -7.72 -11.21
#